data_AF-A0A4W5PHT2-F1
#
_entry.id   AF-A0A4W5PHT2-F1
#
_cell.length_a   1.000
_cell.length_b   1.000
_cell.length_c   1.000
_cell.angle_alpha   90.00
_cell.angle_beta   90.00
_cell.angle_gamma   90.00
#
_symmetry.space_group_name_H-M   'P 1'
#
loop_
_entity.id
_entity.type
_entity.pdbx_description
1 polymer ?
#
loop_
_entity_poly.entity_id
_entity_poly.type
_entity_poly.pdbx_seq_one_letter_code
_entity_poly.pdbx_strand_id
1 'polypeptide(L)' 'MKMLCDSMERDLPADAHLRASGRLCVSLTRVSDGKNVLVSEFDSDEELLQALLCSCFIPFYCGVIPPS' A
#
# COMPACT_ATOMS: atom_id res chain seq x y z
N MET A 1 -10.20 -7.41 -1.90
CA MET A 1 -8.75 -7.15 -1.91
C MET A 1 -7.96 -8.06 -2.83
N LYS A 2 -8.19 -9.38 -2.85
CA LYS A 2 -7.39 -10.29 -3.69
C LYS A 2 -7.29 -9.90 -5.17
N MET A 3 -8.39 -9.48 -5.81
CA MET A 3 -8.35 -8.99 -7.19
C MET A 3 -7.49 -7.72 -7.39
N LEU A 4 -7.37 -6.86 -6.37
CA LEU A 4 -6.54 -5.66 -6.43
C LEU A 4 -5.06 -6.06 -6.37
N CYS A 5 -4.68 -6.92 -5.42
CA CYS A 5 -3.33 -7.49 -5.33
C CYS A 5 -2.94 -8.17 -6.65
N ASP A 6 -3.77 -9.10 -7.11
CA ASP A 6 -3.47 -9.92 -8.29
C ASP A 6 -3.34 -9.03 -9.55
N SER A 7 -4.06 -7.89 -9.63
CA SER A 7 -3.94 -6.97 -10.78
C SER A 7 -2.69 -6.12 -10.69
N MET A 8 -2.37 -5.62 -9.51
CA MET A 8 -1.16 -4.83 -9.29
C MET A 8 0.11 -5.66 -9.52
N GLU A 9 0.15 -6.92 -9.09
CA GLU A 9 1.26 -7.85 -9.38
C GLU A 9 1.44 -8.13 -10.88
N ARG A 10 0.35 -8.10 -11.67
CA ARG A 10 0.42 -8.29 -13.13
C ARG A 10 0.81 -7.02 -13.88
N ASP A 11 0.35 -5.87 -13.41
CA ASP A 11 0.42 -4.61 -14.13
C ASP A 11 1.67 -3.79 -13.75
N LEU A 12 2.24 -4.03 -12.56
CA LEU A 12 3.46 -3.36 -12.12
C LEU A 12 4.71 -4.01 -12.73
N PRO A 13 5.69 -3.20 -13.17
CA PRO A 13 7.00 -3.69 -13.56
C PRO A 13 7.78 -4.21 -12.34
N ALA A 14 8.75 -5.10 -12.56
CA ALA A 14 9.57 -5.71 -11.49
C ALA A 14 10.53 -4.74 -10.76
N ASP A 15 10.55 -3.47 -11.15
CA ASP A 15 11.33 -2.38 -10.52
C ASP A 15 10.41 -1.24 -10.04
N ALA A 16 9.13 -1.54 -9.81
CA ALA A 16 8.12 -0.55 -9.48
C ALA A 16 8.47 0.23 -8.21
N HIS A 17 8.94 -0.44 -7.16
CA HIS A 17 9.37 0.20 -5.91
C HIS A 17 10.45 1.26 -6.16
N LEU A 18 11.49 0.93 -6.94
CA LEU A 18 12.56 1.88 -7.28
C LEU A 18 12.04 3.09 -8.06
N ARG A 19 11.07 2.89 -8.95
CA ARG A 19 10.48 3.95 -9.77
C ARG A 19 9.52 4.86 -8.99
N ALA A 20 8.93 4.32 -7.93
CA ALA A 20 7.96 4.99 -7.07
C ALA A 20 8.63 5.71 -5.90
N SER A 21 9.71 5.17 -5.34
CA SER A 21 10.44 5.75 -4.21
C SER A 21 10.89 7.19 -4.50
N GLY A 22 10.64 8.08 -3.55
CA GLY A 22 10.87 9.52 -3.67
C GLY A 22 9.94 10.27 -4.64
N ARG A 23 9.01 9.59 -5.31
CA ARG A 23 8.13 10.16 -6.35
C ARG A 23 6.64 9.94 -6.10
N LEU A 24 6.30 8.88 -5.37
CA LEU A 24 4.95 8.55 -4.94
C LEU A 24 4.85 8.72 -3.42
N CYS A 25 3.83 9.42 -2.94
CA CYS A 25 3.53 9.51 -1.52
C CYS A 25 2.18 8.83 -1.25
N VAL A 26 2.18 7.79 -0.42
CA VAL A 26 0.98 7.05 -0.02
C VAL A 26 0.58 7.50 1.38
N SER A 27 -0.67 7.97 1.50
CA SER A 27 -1.24 8.43 2.76
C SER A 27 -1.97 7.28 3.45
N LEU A 28 -1.52 6.91 4.64
CA LEU A 28 -2.02 5.79 5.43
C LEU A 28 -2.52 6.26 6.79
N THR A 29 -3.43 5.50 7.39
CA THR A 29 -3.86 5.73 8.77
C THR A 29 -3.24 4.68 9.67
N ARG A 30 -2.49 5.10 10.68
CA ARG A 30 -1.93 4.19 11.69
C ARG A 30 -3.04 3.77 12.65
N VAL A 31 -3.33 2.48 12.70
CA VAL A 31 -4.45 1.94 13.49
C VAL A 31 -4.31 2.21 14.99
N SER A 32 -3.08 2.25 15.53
CA SER A 32 -2.85 2.40 16.97
C SER A 32 -3.29 3.75 17.55
N ASP A 33 -3.19 4.83 16.77
CA ASP A 33 -3.46 6.20 17.23
C ASP A 33 -4.34 7.01 16.27
N GLY A 34 -4.78 6.41 15.15
CA GLY A 34 -5.61 7.04 14.13
C GLY A 34 -4.91 8.15 13.35
N LYS A 35 -3.59 8.33 13.52
CA LYS A 35 -2.86 9.41 12.86
C LYS A 35 -2.53 9.08 11.41
N ASN A 36 -2.46 10.13 10.60
CA ASN A 36 -1.97 10.02 9.24
C ASN A 36 -0.46 9.78 9.21
N VAL A 37 -0.03 8.87 8.34
CA VAL A 37 1.38 8.56 8.05
C VAL A 37 1.55 8.63 6.55
N LEU A 38 2.56 9.36 6.10
CA LEU A 38 2.94 9.41 4.70
C LEU A 38 4.13 8.47 4.48
N VAL A 39 4.01 7.57 3.51
CA VAL A 39 5.09 6.68 3.08
C VAL A 39 5.48 7.08 1.66
N SER A 40 6.77 7.32 1.43
CA SER A 40 7.27 7.72 0.11
C SER A 40 8.49 6.93 -0.37
N GLU A 41 9.07 6.13 0.50
CA GLU A 41 10.21 5.27 0.20
C GLU A 41 9.75 3.82 0.32
N PHE A 42 10.21 2.99 -0.63
CA PHE A 42 9.89 1.57 -0.75
C PHE A 42 11.17 0.81 -1.07
N ASP A 43 11.48 -0.19 -0.24
CA ASP A 43 12.67 -1.04 -0.35
C ASP A 43 12.40 -2.32 -1.16
N SER A 44 11.14 -2.68 -1.41
CA SER A 44 10.76 -3.79 -2.29
C SER A 44 9.40 -3.58 -2.97
N ASP A 45 9.12 -4.35 -4.04
CA ASP A 45 7.82 -4.33 -4.73
C ASP A 45 6.69 -4.81 -3.80
N GLU A 46 6.97 -5.73 -2.88
CA GLU A 46 6.02 -6.15 -1.85
C GLU A 46 5.67 -4.99 -0.91
N GLU A 47 6.66 -4.22 -0.44
CA GLU A 47 6.40 -3.07 0.43
C GLU A 47 5.55 -2.01 -0.27
N LEU A 48 5.86 -1.71 -1.54
CA LEU A 48 5.04 -0.82 -2.37
C LEU A 48 3.61 -1.34 -2.49
N LEU A 49 3.45 -2.62 -2.81
CA LEU A 49 2.13 -3.25 -2.97
C LEU A 49 1.34 -3.20 -1.66
N GLN A 50 1.96 -3.49 -0.52
CA GLN A 50 1.32 -3.42 0.79
C GLN A 50 0.87 -2.01 1.14
N ALA A 51 1.69 -1.00 0.90
CA ALA A 51 1.33 0.39 1.12
C ALA A 51 0.10 0.77 0.28
N LEU A 52 0.09 0.40 -1.00
CA LEU A 52 -1.03 0.65 -1.91
C LEU A 52 -2.30 -0.09 -1.47
N LEU A 53 -2.20 -1.35 -1.06
CA LEU A 53 -3.33 -2.12 -0.53
C LEU A 53 -3.89 -1.50 0.75
N CYS A 54 -3.03 -1.08 1.67
CA CYS A 54 -3.43 -0.41 2.90
C CYS A 54 -4.14 0.91 2.61
N SER A 55 -3.70 1.67 1.59
CA SER A 55 -4.34 2.93 1.21
C SER A 55 -5.78 2.74 0.70
N CYS A 56 -6.07 1.57 0.13
CA CYS A 56 -7.38 1.19 -0.39
C CYS A 56 -8.22 0.43 0.65
N PHE A 57 -7.68 0.14 1.83
CA PHE A 57 -8.39 -0.51 2.91
C PHE A 57 -9.21 0.52 3.69
N ILE A 58 -10.51 0.55 3.45
CA ILE A 58 -11.44 1.38 4.21
C ILE A 58 -11.92 0.55 5.42
N PRO A 59 -11.61 0.97 6.67
CA PRO A 59 -12.07 0.26 7.86
C PRO A 59 -13.58 0.06 7.85
N PHE A 60 -14.04 -1.09 8.36
CA PHE A 60 -15.44 -1.53 8.40
C PHE A 60 -16.07 -1.90 7.04
N TYR A 61 -15.57 -1.40 5.92
CA TYR A 61 -15.99 -1.84 4.58
C TYR A 61 -15.20 -3.07 4.12
N CYS A 62 -13.90 -3.06 4.34
CA CYS A 62 -12.99 -4.13 3.92
C CYS A 62 -12.69 -5.15 5.03
N GLY A 63 -13.18 -4.91 6.25
CA GLY A 63 -12.87 -5.65 7.46
C GLY A 63 -12.40 -4.73 8.60
N VAL A 64 -12.00 -5.32 9.72
CA VAL A 64 -11.45 -4.58 10.89
C VAL A 64 -9.95 -4.80 11.08
N ILE A 65 -9.37 -5.79 10.38
CA ILE A 65 -7.94 -6.10 10.42
C ILE A 65 -7.35 -5.64 9.07
N PRO A 66 -6.39 -4.71 9.06
CA PRO A 66 -5.73 -4.29 7.82
C PRO A 66 -4.90 -5.45 7.22
N PRO A 67 -4.66 -5.43 5.90
CA PRO A 67 -3.76 -6.39 5.27
C PRO A 67 -2.34 -6.27 5.85
N SER A 68 -1.69 -7.41 6.07
CA SER A 68 -0.36 -7.55 6.69
C SER A 68 0.64 -8.19 5.75
#